data_AF-A0A842MV74-F1
#
_entry.id   AF-A0A842MV74-F1
#
_cell.length_a   1.000
_cell.length_b   1.000
_cell.length_c   1.000
_cell.angle_alpha   90.00
_cell.angle_beta   90.00
_cell.angle_gamma   90.00
#
_symmetry.space_group_name_H-M   'P 1'
#
loop_
_entity.id
_entity.type
_entity.pdbx_description
1 polymer ?
#
loop_
_entity_poly.entity_id
_entity_poly.type
_entity_poly.pdbx_seq_one_letter_code
_entity_poly.pdbx_strand_id
1 'polypeptide(L)'
;MRVAKYKLQADVKKCIGCHSCEIACKQEFNLPVGPMPIRVVKIGPRKTDGGLRTDYVPVFCKHCEDAPCIKACPEHALYKRPDGIVMVNKEKCIGCQLCIDACPINAPQFNPELGKIELCNLY
;
A
#
# COMPACT_ATOMS: atom_id res chain seq x y z
N MET A 1 5.11 4.14 -28.69
CA MET A 1 6.26 3.90 -27.78
C MET A 1 5.84 2.93 -26.69
N ARG A 2 6.66 1.91 -26.38
CA ARG A 2 6.44 1.04 -25.21
C ARG A 2 6.98 1.75 -23.97
N VAL A 3 6.14 1.95 -22.96
CA VAL A 3 6.53 2.51 -21.66
C VAL A 3 6.95 1.36 -20.74
N ALA A 4 8.08 1.49 -20.04
CA ALA A 4 8.51 0.51 -19.05
C ALA A 4 7.54 0.49 -17.86
N LYS A 5 7.24 -0.70 -17.31
CA LYS A 5 6.39 -0.85 -16.12
C LYS A 5 7.24 -1.07 -14.87
N TYR A 6 6.88 -0.41 -13.76
CA TYR A 6 7.59 -0.56 -12.48
C TYR A 6 6.96 -1.64 -11.60
N LYS A 7 7.79 -2.30 -10.78
CA LYS A 7 7.37 -3.27 -9.78
C LYS A 7 8.27 -3.20 -8.55
N LEU A 8 7.67 -3.07 -7.38
CA LEU A 8 8.35 -3.21 -6.09
C LEU A 8 8.17 -4.64 -5.57
N GLN A 9 9.28 -5.28 -5.18
CA GLN A 9 9.28 -6.63 -4.63
C GLN A 9 10.11 -6.67 -3.34
N ALA A 10 9.52 -7.20 -2.28
CA ALA A 10 10.20 -7.44 -1.02
C ALA A 10 10.49 -8.95 -0.86
N ASP A 11 11.73 -9.29 -0.50
CA ASP A 11 12.09 -10.64 -0.10
C ASP A 11 11.77 -10.84 1.39
N VAL A 12 10.64 -11.49 1.66
CA VAL A 12 10.15 -11.75 3.02
C VAL A 12 11.08 -12.65 3.83
N LYS A 13 11.94 -13.46 3.18
CA LYS A 13 12.90 -14.32 3.90
C LYS A 13 14.03 -13.51 4.54
N LYS A 14 14.30 -12.31 4.01
CA LYS A 14 15.34 -11.39 4.50
C LYS A 14 14.79 -10.30 5.42
N CYS A 15 13.46 -10.20 5.56
CA CYS A 15 12.87 -9.16 6.39
C CYS A 15 13.09 -9.48 7.88
N ILE A 16 13.75 -8.57 8.58
CA ILE A 16 14.03 -8.70 10.02
C ILE A 16 13.04 -7.94 10.91
N GLY A 17 12.02 -7.31 10.33
CA GLY A 17 11.02 -6.56 11.10
C GLY A 17 11.56 -5.29 11.74
N CYS A 18 12.46 -4.55 11.08
CA CYS A 18 13.04 -3.32 11.63
C CYS A 18 12.12 -2.08 11.50
N HIS A 19 11.02 -2.19 10.74
CA HIS A 19 10.06 -1.10 10.49
C HIS A 19 10.62 0.15 9.78
N SER A 20 11.89 0.16 9.34
CA SER A 20 12.51 1.32 8.69
C SER A 20 11.76 1.79 7.44
N CYS A 21 11.19 0.88 6.66
CA CYS A 21 10.40 1.22 5.48
C CYS A 21 9.09 1.97 5.81
N GLU A 22 8.48 1.71 6.97
CA GLU A 22 7.29 2.43 7.43
C GLU A 22 7.64 3.88 7.77
N ILE A 23 8.73 4.04 8.54
CA ILE A 23 9.21 5.35 8.99
C ILE A 23 9.67 6.18 7.79
N ALA A 24 10.49 5.61 6.91
CA ALA A 24 10.98 6.31 5.72
C ALA A 24 9.83 6.81 4.84
N CYS A 25 8.82 5.95 4.60
CA CYS A 25 7.66 6.34 3.79
C CYS A 25 6.83 7.45 4.46
N LYS A 26 6.60 7.36 5.78
CA LYS A 26 5.89 8.43 6.50
C LYS A 26 6.66 9.74 6.52
N GLN A 27 7.98 9.68 6.66
CA GLN A 27 8.84 10.87 6.67
C GLN A 27 8.86 11.55 5.30
N GLU A 28 9.05 10.79 4.23
CA GLU A 28 9.10 11.32 2.86
C GLU A 28 7.81 12.07 2.49
N PHE A 29 6.66 11.50 2.86
CA PHE A 29 5.35 12.07 2.52
C PHE A 29 4.73 12.90 3.64
N ASN A 30 5.47 13.15 4.73
CA ASN A 30 5.02 13.88 5.92
C ASN A 30 3.62 13.44 6.40
N LEU A 31 3.42 12.12 6.51
CA LEU A 31 2.11 11.54 6.81
C LEU A 31 1.80 11.56 8.32
N PRO A 32 0.55 11.78 8.71
CA PRO A 32 0.18 11.79 10.12
C PRO A 32 0.14 10.39 10.74
N VAL A 33 -0.16 10.37 12.04
CA VAL A 33 -0.50 9.14 12.76
C VAL A 33 -1.80 8.60 12.16
N GLY A 34 -1.79 7.36 11.68
CA GLY A 34 -2.89 6.78 10.89
C GLY A 34 -2.39 6.12 9.62
N PRO A 35 -2.43 6.79 8.45
CA PRO A 35 -2.13 6.17 7.17
C PRO A 35 -0.74 5.53 7.16
N MET A 36 -0.68 4.27 6.73
CA MET A 36 0.54 3.48 6.55
C MET A 36 0.55 2.87 5.14
N PRO A 37 1.01 3.63 4.12
CA PRO A 37 1.09 3.14 2.74
C PRO A 37 1.94 1.87 2.58
N ILE A 38 2.90 1.68 3.48
CA ILE A 38 3.63 0.44 3.71
C ILE A 38 3.60 0.10 5.20
N ARG A 39 3.38 -1.17 5.53
CA ARG A 39 3.36 -1.71 6.89
C ARG A 39 3.96 -3.11 6.94
N VAL A 40 4.64 -3.45 8.02
CA VAL A 40 5.26 -4.74 8.28
C VAL A 40 4.34 -5.55 9.18
N VAL A 41 3.78 -6.61 8.62
CA VAL A 41 2.91 -7.53 9.35
C VAL A 41 3.75 -8.67 9.91
N LYS A 42 3.65 -8.89 11.22
CA LYS A 42 4.24 -10.04 11.90
C LYS A 42 3.31 -11.25 11.76
N ILE A 43 3.83 -12.36 11.25
CA ILE A 43 3.09 -13.63 11.13
C ILE A 43 3.74 -14.66 12.04
N GLY A 44 2.98 -15.12 13.04
CA GLY A 44 3.41 -16.10 14.03
C GLY A 44 3.42 -15.55 15.46
N PRO A 45 4.06 -16.25 16.41
CA PRO A 45 4.93 -17.41 16.20
C PRO A 45 4.15 -18.64 15.71
N ARG A 46 4.78 -19.46 14.86
CA ARG A 46 4.26 -20.78 14.45
C ARG A 46 5.32 -21.86 14.62
N LYS A 47 4.89 -23.07 14.95
CA LYS A 47 5.77 -24.24 14.98
C LYS A 47 6.07 -24.68 13.55
N THR A 48 7.33 -24.97 13.27
CA THR A 48 7.85 -25.49 12.00
C THR A 48 8.76 -26.67 12.29
N ASP A 49 9.18 -27.41 11.26
CA ASP A 49 10.11 -28.53 11.41
C ASP A 49 11.46 -28.10 12.04
N GLY A 50 11.84 -26.83 11.85
CA GLY A 50 13.04 -26.22 12.45
C GLY A 50 12.82 -25.50 13.78
N GLY A 51 11.66 -25.70 14.45
CA GLY A 51 11.33 -25.03 15.70
C GLY A 51 10.35 -23.86 15.53
N LEU A 52 10.38 -22.90 16.47
CA LEU A 52 9.50 -21.73 16.43
C LEU A 52 9.99 -20.71 15.40
N ARG A 53 9.08 -20.26 14.53
CA ARG A 53 9.36 -19.25 13.50
C ARG A 53 8.36 -18.10 13.57
N THR A 54 8.87 -16.90 13.34
CA THR A 54 8.09 -15.69 13.02
C THR A 54 8.58 -15.15 11.69
N ASP A 55 7.66 -14.72 10.82
CA ASP A 55 8.01 -13.97 9.61
C ASP A 55 7.52 -12.52 9.72
N TYR A 56 8.23 -11.62 9.04
CA TYR A 56 7.83 -10.24 8.86
C TYR A 56 7.55 -9.99 7.38
N VAL A 57 6.35 -9.51 7.08
CA VAL A 57 5.88 -9.32 5.71
C VAL A 57 5.57 -7.85 5.47
N PRO A 58 6.41 -7.13 4.70
CA PRO A 58 6.05 -5.79 4.23
C PRO A 58 4.86 -5.87 3.26
N VAL A 59 3.77 -5.24 3.67
CA VAL A 59 2.53 -5.08 2.90
C VAL A 59 2.47 -3.64 2.41
N PHE A 60 2.30 -3.49 1.11
CA PHE A 60 2.22 -2.21 0.39
C PHE A 60 1.36 -2.43 -0.86
N CYS A 61 0.89 -1.34 -1.48
CA CYS A 61 0.09 -1.40 -2.71
C CYS A 61 0.80 -2.22 -3.79
N LYS A 62 0.09 -3.17 -4.40
CA LYS A 62 0.66 -4.02 -5.46
C LYS A 62 0.52 -3.43 -6.86
N HIS A 63 -0.12 -2.26 -6.98
CA HIS A 63 -0.42 -1.61 -8.26
C HIS A 63 -1.01 -2.60 -9.29
N CYS A 64 -2.01 -3.37 -8.82
CA CYS A 64 -2.57 -4.53 -9.52
C CYS A 64 -2.96 -4.20 -10.97
N GLU A 65 -2.71 -5.11 -11.92
CA GLU A 65 -3.13 -4.92 -13.32
C GLU A 65 -4.66 -4.73 -13.41
N ASP A 66 -5.40 -5.59 -12.71
CA ASP A 66 -6.82 -5.40 -12.42
C ASP A 66 -6.99 -4.88 -10.99
N ALA A 67 -7.29 -3.59 -10.84
CA ALA A 67 -7.34 -2.90 -9.55
C ALA A 67 -8.80 -2.73 -9.08
N PRO A 68 -9.28 -3.52 -8.10
CA PRO A 68 -10.65 -3.41 -7.60
C PRO A 68 -10.92 -2.04 -6.95
N CYS A 69 -9.90 -1.42 -6.35
CA CYS A 69 -10.00 -0.08 -5.78
C CYS A 69 -10.30 1.01 -6.81
N ILE A 70 -9.82 0.86 -8.07
CA ILE A 70 -10.18 1.78 -9.16
C ILE A 70 -11.65 1.60 -9.52
N LYS A 71 -12.11 0.35 -9.70
CA LYS A 71 -13.49 0.02 -10.07
C LYS A 71 -14.51 0.48 -9.02
N ALA A 72 -14.13 0.44 -7.74
CA ALA A 72 -14.99 0.81 -6.62
C ALA A 72 -15.09 2.33 -6.39
N CYS A 73 -14.28 3.16 -7.05
CA CYS A 73 -14.24 4.60 -6.80
C CYS A 73 -15.31 5.34 -7.64
N PRO A 74 -16.38 5.90 -7.02
CA PRO A 74 -17.45 6.56 -7.78
C PRO A 74 -16.98 7.83 -8.48
N GLU A 75 -16.04 8.56 -7.87
CA GLU A 75 -15.49 9.81 -8.39
C GLU A 75 -14.39 9.63 -9.43
N HIS A 76 -14.03 8.37 -9.74
CA HIS A 76 -12.89 8.05 -10.62
C HIS A 76 -11.60 8.77 -10.19
N ALA A 77 -11.41 8.92 -8.87
CA ALA A 77 -10.25 9.58 -8.29
C ALA A 77 -9.00 8.69 -8.34
N LEU A 78 -9.18 7.37 -8.29
CA LEU A 78 -8.11 6.40 -8.49
C LEU A 78 -7.95 6.09 -9.98
N TYR A 79 -6.71 6.11 -10.46
CA TYR A 79 -6.39 5.84 -11.86
C TYR A 79 -5.05 5.12 -11.98
N LYS A 80 -4.79 4.55 -13.15
CA LYS A 80 -3.53 3.89 -13.47
C LYS A 80 -2.73 4.70 -14.47
N ARG A 81 -1.47 4.98 -14.14
CA ARG A 81 -0.51 5.60 -15.04
C ARG A 81 -0.01 4.62 -16.12
N PRO A 82 0.52 5.11 -17.26
CA PRO A 82 1.03 4.25 -18.34
C PRO A 82 2.13 3.25 -17.92
N ASP A 83 2.87 3.56 -16.86
CA ASP A 83 3.93 2.73 -16.28
C ASP A 83 3.40 1.69 -15.25
N GLY A 84 2.08 1.58 -15.11
CA GLY A 84 1.41 0.59 -14.26
C GLY A 84 1.08 1.08 -12.84
N ILE A 85 1.56 2.26 -12.44
CA ILE A 85 1.37 2.76 -11.07
C ILE A 85 -0.06 3.25 -10.87
N VAL A 86 -0.78 2.61 -9.94
CA VAL A 86 -2.05 3.12 -9.40
C VAL A 86 -1.81 4.35 -8.53
N MET A 87 -2.50 5.45 -8.84
CA MET A 87 -2.40 6.76 -8.20
C MET A 87 -3.78 7.25 -7.76
N VAL A 88 -3.81 8.21 -6.82
CA VAL A 88 -5.02 8.93 -6.42
C VAL A 88 -4.91 10.40 -6.82
N ASN A 89 -5.94 10.92 -7.49
CA ASN A 89 -6.16 12.35 -7.65
C ASN A 89 -6.86 12.87 -6.39
N LYS A 90 -6.17 13.68 -5.60
CA LYS A 90 -6.64 14.20 -4.31
C LYS A 90 -7.78 15.21 -4.45
N GLU A 91 -7.85 15.92 -5.57
CA GLU A 91 -8.90 16.91 -5.85
C GLU A 91 -10.26 16.23 -6.07
N LYS A 92 -10.26 15.08 -6.77
CA LYS A 92 -11.47 14.28 -7.02
C LYS A 92 -11.87 13.39 -5.85
N CYS A 93 -10.93 13.02 -5.00
CA CYS A 93 -11.21 12.10 -3.91
C CYS A 93 -12.16 12.77 -2.90
N ILE A 94 -13.32 12.16 -2.60
CA ILE A 94 -14.27 12.67 -1.61
C ILE A 94 -14.15 11.99 -0.24
N GLY A 95 -13.20 11.08 -0.07
CA GLY A 95 -12.97 10.41 1.21
C GLY A 95 -14.03 9.37 1.59
N CYS A 96 -14.80 8.82 0.64
CA CYS A 96 -15.86 7.83 0.90
C CYS A 96 -15.37 6.43 1.31
N GLN A 97 -14.05 6.17 1.24
CA GLN A 97 -13.39 4.95 1.70
C GLN A 97 -13.80 3.61 1.02
N LEU A 98 -14.71 3.61 0.05
CA LEU A 98 -15.09 2.39 -0.71
C LEU A 98 -13.89 1.66 -1.34
N CYS A 99 -12.87 2.41 -1.76
CA CYS A 99 -11.64 1.84 -2.31
C CYS A 99 -10.79 1.07 -1.28
N ILE A 100 -10.93 1.39 0.01
CA ILE A 100 -10.29 0.70 1.13
C ILE A 100 -10.95 -0.68 1.27
N ASP A 101 -12.28 -0.70 1.37
CA ASP A 101 -13.08 -1.94 1.50
C ASP A 101 -12.90 -2.88 0.32
N ALA A 102 -12.80 -2.33 -0.89
CA ALA A 102 -12.59 -3.11 -2.11
C ALA A 102 -11.17 -3.72 -2.22
N CYS A 103 -10.19 -3.26 -1.43
CA CYS A 103 -8.81 -3.71 -1.54
C CYS A 103 -8.55 -4.95 -0.67
N PRO A 104 -8.18 -6.13 -1.25
CA PRO A 104 -7.98 -7.36 -0.48
C PRO A 104 -6.87 -7.29 0.57
N ILE A 105 -5.92 -6.36 0.38
CA ILE A 105 -4.80 -6.16 1.28
C ILE A 105 -4.88 -4.84 2.04
N ASN A 106 -6.01 -4.12 1.95
CA ASN A 106 -6.23 -2.84 2.63
C ASN A 106 -5.03 -1.88 2.40
N ALA A 107 -4.70 -1.64 1.12
CA ALA A 107 -3.55 -0.82 0.73
C ALA A 107 -3.86 0.69 0.70
N PRO A 108 -5.00 1.16 0.16
CA PRO A 108 -5.45 2.52 0.39
C PRO A 108 -5.76 2.72 1.88
N GLN A 109 -5.34 3.83 2.47
CA GLN A 109 -5.56 4.13 3.89
C GLN A 109 -6.17 5.53 4.02
N PHE A 110 -7.08 5.75 4.97
CA PHE A 110 -7.66 7.07 5.16
C PHE A 110 -6.71 7.99 5.93
N ASN A 111 -6.54 9.22 5.44
CA ASN A 111 -5.86 10.30 6.14
C ASN A 111 -6.93 11.25 6.70
N PRO A 112 -7.12 11.26 8.04
CA PRO A 112 -8.17 12.07 8.67
C PRO A 112 -7.89 13.57 8.62
N GLU A 113 -6.64 14.00 8.49
CA GLU A 113 -6.29 15.42 8.42
C GLU A 113 -6.67 16.02 7.06
N LEU A 114 -6.55 15.24 5.99
CA LEU A 114 -6.92 15.68 4.64
C LEU A 114 -8.37 15.32 4.28
N GLY A 115 -8.98 14.36 4.98
CA GLY A 115 -10.25 13.76 4.59
C GLY A 115 -10.16 12.98 3.28
N LYS A 116 -8.97 12.49 2.92
CA LYS A 116 -8.68 11.79 1.65
C LYS A 116 -7.98 10.46 1.92
N ILE A 117 -7.94 9.58 0.92
CA ILE A 117 -7.14 8.35 1.01
C ILE A 117 -5.68 8.59 0.59
N GLU A 118 -4.75 7.96 1.28
CA GLU A 118 -3.33 7.79 0.93
C GLU A 118 -3.09 6.42 0.31
N LEU A 119 -2.11 6.35 -0.59
CA LEU A 119 -1.71 5.13 -1.27
C LEU A 119 -0.21 5.20 -1.58
N CYS A 120 0.49 4.06 -1.51
CA CYS A 120 1.87 3.97 -2.00
C CYS A 120 1.90 4.35 -3.48
N ASN A 121 2.87 5.16 -3.90
CA ASN A 121 3.01 5.71 -5.27
C ASN A 121 4.33 5.32 -5.95
N LEU A 122 5.15 4.45 -5.34
CA LEU A 122 6.49 4.04 -5.80
C LEU A 122 7.47 5.19 -6.10
N TYR A 123 7.31 6.33 -5.43
CA TYR A 123 8.32 7.39 -5.43
C TYR A 123 9.49 7.01 -4.53
#